data_AF-A0A074L0S0-F1
#
_entry.id   AF-A0A074L0S0-F1
#
_cell.length_a   1.000
_cell.length_b   1.000
_cell.length_c   1.000
_cell.angle_alpha   90.00
_cell.angle_beta   90.00
_cell.angle_gamma   90.00
#
_symmetry.space_group_name_H-M   'P 1'
#
loop_
_entity.id
_entity.type
_entity.pdbx_description
1 polymer ?
#
loop_
_entity_poly.entity_id
_entity_poly.type
_entity_poly.pdbx_seq_one_letter_code
_entity_poly.pdbx_strand_id
1 'polypeptide(L)' 'MFTPLQPDPYKIITAAQDFQTPIMLVTGTFDNMITSKNLSQFSSKLSQIQNIALSFGHNTLIEETINYFKKK' A
#
# COMPACT_ATOMS: atom_id res chain seq x y z
N MET A 1 -24.12 -5.50 14.98
CA MET A 1 -22.91 -6.35 14.96
C MET A 1 -22.08 -5.91 13.77
N PHE A 2 -20.82 -5.51 13.98
CA PHE A 2 -19.92 -5.14 12.88
C PHE A 2 -19.36 -6.44 12.30
N THR A 3 -19.77 -6.81 11.09
CA THR A 3 -19.14 -7.93 10.38
C THR A 3 -17.82 -7.40 9.82
N PRO A 4 -16.66 -7.94 10.22
CA PRO A 4 -15.39 -7.49 9.66
C PRO A 4 -15.42 -7.70 8.15
N LEU A 5 -15.14 -6.64 7.39
CA LEU A 5 -14.93 -6.77 5.97
C LEU A 5 -13.71 -7.67 5.77
N GLN A 6 -13.90 -8.82 5.12
CA GLN A 6 -12.79 -9.61 4.59
C GLN A 6 -12.59 -9.22 3.13
N PRO A 7 -11.62 -8.35 2.83
CA PRO A 7 -11.32 -8.02 1.45
C PRO A 7 -10.83 -9.26 0.72
N ASP A 8 -11.35 -9.49 -0.49
CA ASP A 8 -10.88 -10.54 -1.40
C ASP A 8 -9.72 -9.98 -2.24
N PRO A 9 -8.46 -10.39 -1.97
CA PRO A 9 -7.30 -9.83 -2.64
C PRO A 9 -7.31 -10.10 -4.15
N TYR A 10 -7.90 -11.21 -4.59
CA TYR A 10 -7.98 -11.54 -6.01
C TYR A 10 -8.90 -10.57 -6.74
N LYS A 11 -10.09 -10.31 -6.20
CA LYS A 11 -11.02 -9.32 -6.79
C LYS A 11 -10.42 -7.92 -6.84
N ILE A 12 -9.68 -7.53 -5.80
CA ILE A 12 -8.99 -6.23 -5.77
C ILE A 12 -7.93 -6.15 -6.86
N ILE A 13 -7.10 -7.21 -7.01
CA ILE A 13 -6.08 -7.27 -8.06
C ILE A 13 -6.71 -7.20 -9.45
N THR A 14 -7.74 -8.03 -9.71
CA THR A 14 -8.44 -8.04 -11.01
C THR A 14 -9.03 -6.67 -11.33
N ALA A 15 -9.76 -6.05 -10.39
CA ALA A 15 -10.30 -4.72 -10.60
C ALA A 15 -9.21 -3.69 -10.88
N ALA A 16 -8.11 -3.70 -10.12
CA ALA A 16 -7.01 -2.78 -10.35
C ALA A 16 -6.40 -2.93 -11.75
N GLN A 17 -6.26 -4.17 -12.24
CA GLN A 17 -5.73 -4.49 -13.57
C GLN A 17 -6.70 -4.09 -14.69
N ASP A 18 -7.97 -4.49 -14.58
CA ASP A 18 -8.99 -4.25 -15.59
C ASP A 18 -9.18 -2.75 -15.86
N PHE A 19 -9.15 -1.94 -14.81
CA PHE A 19 -9.31 -0.49 -14.90
C PHE A 19 -8.00 0.28 -14.97
N GLN A 20 -6.85 -0.41 -15.00
CA GLN A 20 -5.51 0.20 -14.95
C GLN A 20 -5.39 1.30 -13.88
N THR A 21 -5.98 1.06 -12.70
CA THR A 21 -6.07 2.08 -11.65
C THR A 21 -4.65 2.49 -11.21
N PRO A 22 -4.26 3.77 -11.30
CA PRO A 22 -2.97 4.21 -10.80
C PRO A 22 -2.89 4.03 -9.29
N ILE A 23 -1.89 3.29 -8.81
CA ILE A 23 -1.75 2.98 -7.39
C ILE A 23 -0.38 3.43 -6.90
N MET A 24 -0.37 4.16 -5.80
CA MET A 24 0.83 4.50 -5.05
C MET A 24 0.81 3.74 -3.73
N LEU A 25 1.82 2.88 -3.53
CA LEU A 25 1.99 2.11 -2.31
C LEU A 25 3.11 2.72 -1.47
N VAL A 26 2.74 3.32 -0.33
CA VAL A 26 3.69 3.94 0.61
C VAL A 26 3.94 2.99 1.78
N THR A 27 5.20 2.70 2.06
CA THR A 27 5.61 1.79 3.15
C THR A 27 6.68 2.42 4.03
N GLY A 28 6.63 2.15 5.33
CA GLY A 28 7.66 2.57 6.28
C GLY A 28 8.82 1.56 6.36
N THR A 29 10.07 2.02 6.28
CA THR A 29 11.24 1.13 6.44
C THR A 29 11.40 0.61 7.86
N PHE A 30 10.81 1.28 8.85
CA PHE A 30 10.82 0.87 10.27
C PHE A 30 9.48 0.28 10.73
N ASP A 31 8.53 0.08 9.80
CA ASP A 31 7.26 -0.60 10.10
C ASP A 31 7.47 -2.11 10.15
N ASN A 32 7.32 -2.70 11.33
CA ASN A 32 7.45 -4.13 11.56
C ASN A 32 6.14 -4.92 11.38
N MET A 33 5.00 -4.23 11.26
CA MET A 33 3.68 -4.86 11.08
C MET A 33 3.36 -5.03 9.59
N ILE A 34 3.58 -3.98 8.80
CA ILE A 34 3.37 -3.97 7.34
C ILE A 34 4.71 -3.73 6.64
N THR A 35 5.49 -4.80 6.50
CA THR A 35 6.81 -4.74 5.86
C THR A 35 6.69 -4.77 4.33
N SER A 36 7.66 -4.18 3.62
CA SER A 36 7.76 -4.28 2.16
C SER A 36 7.85 -5.74 1.68
N LYS A 37 8.41 -6.64 2.51
CA LYS A 37 8.47 -8.08 2.21
C LYS A 37 7.08 -8.70 2.20
N ASN A 38 6.24 -8.42 3.20
CA ASN A 38 4.87 -8.94 3.26
C ASN A 38 4.02 -8.43 2.09
N LEU A 39 4.23 -7.18 1.67
CA LEU A 39 3.51 -6.59 0.55
C LEU A 39 4.02 -7.02 -0.82
N SER A 40 5.25 -7.54 -0.94
CA SER A 40 5.85 -7.90 -2.23
C SER A 40 5.02 -8.90 -3.05
N GLN A 41 4.34 -9.85 -2.42
CA GLN A 41 3.48 -10.81 -3.11
C GLN A 41 2.23 -10.18 -3.71
N PHE A 42 1.71 -9.13 -3.07
CA PHE A 42 0.58 -8.36 -3.58
C PHE A 42 1.05 -7.37 -4.65
N SER A 43 2.10 -6.59 -4.36
CA SER A 43 2.56 -5.54 -5.26
C SER A 43 3.18 -6.08 -6.55
N SER A 44 3.83 -7.26 -6.52
CA SER A 44 4.36 -7.91 -7.73
C SER A 44 3.30 -8.32 -8.75
N LYS A 45 2.03 -8.47 -8.33
CA LYS A 45 0.92 -8.84 -9.24
C LYS A 45 0.31 -7.63 -9.95
N LEU A 46 0.69 -6.42 -9.57
CA LEU A 46 0.14 -5.17 -10.09
C LEU A 46 1.28 -4.32 -10.65
N SER A 47 1.51 -4.41 -11.96
CA SER A 47 2.60 -3.69 -12.65
C SER A 47 2.45 -2.17 -12.57
N GLN A 48 1.24 -1.67 -12.35
CA GLN A 48 0.94 -0.25 -12.22
C GLN A 48 1.18 0.34 -10.82
N ILE A 49 1.63 -0.48 -9.85
CA ILE A 49 1.97 0.04 -8.51
C ILE A 49 3.30 0.78 -8.53
N GLN A 50 3.27 2.03 -8.08
CA GLN A 50 4.47 2.77 -7.69
C GLN A 50 4.76 2.56 -6.20
N ASN A 51 5.89 1.93 -5.88
CA ASN A 51 6.33 1.71 -4.50
C ASN A 51 7.15 2.90 -3.99
N ILE A 52 6.82 3.40 -2.81
CA ILE A 52 7.51 4.51 -2.14
C ILE A 52 7.85 4.07 -0.72
N ALA A 53 9.14 3.91 -0.45
CA ALA A 53 9.63 3.58 0.90
C ALA A 53 10.07 4.86 1.61
N LEU A 54 9.50 5.12 2.77
CA LEU A 54 9.81 6.29 3.60
C LEU A 54 10.36 5.84 4.96
N SER A 55 11.19 6.68 5.57
CA SER A 55 11.89 6.39 6.82
C SER A 55 11.01 6.62 8.06
N PHE A 56 9.94 5.82 8.20
CA PHE A 56 9.01 5.91 9.32
C PHE A 56 8.58 4.54 9.87
N GLY A 57 8.00 4.55 11.07
CA GLY A 57 7.34 3.39 11.67
C GLY A 57 5.81 3.46 11.57
N HIS A 58 5.12 2.41 12.02
CA HIS A 58 3.68 2.24 11.80
C HIS A 58 2.80 3.44 12.23
N ASN A 59 3.11 4.06 13.36
CA ASN A 59 2.26 5.08 13.99
C ASN A 59 2.24 6.44 13.26
N THR A 60 3.20 6.72 12.39
CA THR A 60 3.32 8.02 11.70
C THR A 60 3.07 7.92 10.20
N LEU A 61 2.52 6.80 9.73
CA LEU A 61 2.31 6.53 8.30
C LEU A 61 1.50 7.63 7.60
N ILE A 62 0.42 8.11 8.22
CA ILE A 62 -0.46 9.11 7.62
C ILE A 62 0.27 10.45 7.47
N GLU A 63 0.91 10.92 8.54
CA GLU A 63 1.58 12.23 8.61
C GLU A 63 2.75 12.29 7.62
N GLU A 64 3.58 11.26 7.60
CA GLU A 64 4.74 11.17 6.71
C GLU A 64 4.31 11.02 5.25
N THR A 65 3.23 10.29 4.98
CA THR A 65 2.64 10.21 3.64
C THR A 65 2.14 11.58 3.17
N ILE A 66 1.43 12.33 4.01
CA ILE A 66 0.99 13.70 3.70
C ILE A 66 2.19 14.61 3.43
N ASN A 67 3.23 14.53 4.27
CA ASN A 67 4.45 15.32 4.10
C ASN A 67 5.16 15.00 2.78
N TYR A 68 5.18 13.73 2.38
CA TYR A 68 5.69 13.33 1.07
C TYR A 68 4.89 13.96 -0.08
N PHE A 69 3.56 13.92 -0.01
CA PHE A 69 2.71 14.55 -1.05
C PHE A 69 2.87 16.07 -1.13
N LYS A 70 3.05 16.76 0.01
CA LYS A 70 3.25 18.21 0.03
C LYS A 70 4.59 18.68 -0.55
N LYS A 71 5.61 17.81 -0.53
CA LYS A 71 6.96 18.11 -1.01
C LYS A 71 7.15 17.78 -2.50
N LYS A 72 6.16 17.14 -3.13
CA LYS A 72 6.18 16.72 -4.52
C LYS A 72 5.44 17.74 -5.39
#